data_AF-A0A8J1Y619-F1
#
_entry.id   AF-A0A8J1Y619-F1
#
_cell.length_a   1.000
_cell.length_b   1.000
_cell.length_c   1.000
_cell.angle_alpha   90.00
_cell.angle_beta   90.00
_cell.angle_gamma   90.00
#
_symmetry.space_group_name_H-M   'P 1'
#
loop_
_entity.id
_entity.type
_entity.pdbx_description
1 polymer ?
#
loop_
_entity_poly.entity_id
_entity_poly.type
_entity_poly.pdbx_seq_one_letter_code
_entity_poly.pdbx_strand_id
1 'polypeptide(L)'
;MASNQDETKTTTDIEKLIQQELQIKELASYINKESEYVEDCEGKTMKVLYIDGVAHECVFRSSIHIDARTFTAHSDDVWVMSWPRSGSHWVWENIQRLLHGIDSFVGPIQKDLSVFALNADGIKHFPQPRVISCHLRREFSPQELFKKGSKIVYLIRDPRDAIVSWYKFIQRHDFFEYDGSWNGFLSLYFQDKIPRGTWEKHTKGWLQESRNNKNIFFLKYEDLRHDPLKYIKELASFLRPNETYTETELMRLKEKTDLCTMQQKNSAYEPFYKKADLALNMIKEE
;
A
#
# COMPACT_ATOMS: atom_id res chain seq x y z
N MET A 1 30.91 -36.38 7.54
CA MET A 1 30.30 -35.13 8.06
C MET A 1 29.71 -34.25 6.95
N ALA A 2 29.27 -34.81 5.82
CA ALA A 2 28.69 -34.05 4.69
C ALA A 2 27.18 -34.22 4.52
N SER A 3 26.50 -35.02 5.36
CA SER A 3 25.06 -35.33 5.23
C SER A 3 24.13 -34.31 5.89
N ASN A 4 24.59 -33.57 6.90
CA ASN A 4 23.71 -32.69 7.69
C ASN A 4 23.48 -31.30 7.08
N GLN A 5 24.30 -30.86 6.12
CA GLN A 5 24.13 -29.55 5.46
C GLN A 5 23.10 -29.57 4.33
N ASP A 6 22.90 -30.71 3.66
CA ASP A 6 21.86 -30.85 2.62
C ASP A 6 20.47 -31.09 3.21
N GLU A 7 20.35 -31.89 4.27
CA GLU A 7 19.07 -32.11 4.96
C GLU A 7 18.53 -30.84 5.62
N THR A 8 19.40 -30.04 6.24
CA THR A 8 18.99 -28.74 6.84
C THR A 8 18.56 -27.73 5.79
N LYS A 9 19.24 -27.69 4.63
CA LYS A 9 18.88 -26.81 3.51
C LYS A 9 17.55 -27.22 2.87
N THR A 10 17.34 -28.52 2.68
CA THR A 10 16.09 -29.09 2.12
C THR A 10 14.91 -28.89 3.07
N THR A 11 15.11 -29.07 4.39
CA THR A 11 14.09 -28.81 5.41
C THR A 11 13.70 -27.33 5.45
N THR A 12 14.70 -26.43 5.38
CA THR A 12 14.48 -24.98 5.33
C THR A 12 13.70 -24.56 4.08
N ASP A 13 13.92 -25.22 2.94
CA ASP A 13 13.21 -24.91 1.69
C ASP A 13 11.78 -25.46 1.68
N ILE A 14 11.53 -26.63 2.30
CA ILE A 14 10.17 -27.14 2.53
C ILE A 14 9.39 -26.23 3.48
N GLU A 15 10.00 -25.76 4.58
CA GLU A 15 9.39 -24.82 5.50
C GLU A 15 9.00 -23.49 4.81
N LYS A 16 9.85 -22.97 3.92
CA LYS A 16 9.53 -21.80 3.10
C LYS A 16 8.34 -22.04 2.17
N LEU A 17 8.27 -23.21 1.53
CA LEU A 17 7.15 -23.56 0.64
C LEU A 17 5.85 -23.69 1.42
N ILE A 18 5.86 -24.32 2.61
CA ILE A 18 4.69 -24.41 3.50
C ILE A 18 4.23 -23.02 3.93
N GLN A 19 5.15 -22.14 4.34
CA GLN A 19 4.83 -20.76 4.69
C GLN A 19 4.26 -19.98 3.51
N GLN A 20 4.77 -20.21 2.30
CA GLN A 20 4.26 -19.61 1.08
C GLN A 20 2.84 -20.10 0.75
N GLU A 21 2.56 -21.40 0.89
CA GLU A 21 1.23 -21.97 0.66
C GLU A 21 0.21 -21.45 1.68
N LEU A 22 0.59 -21.37 2.97
CA LEU A 22 -0.25 -20.79 4.02
C LEU A 22 -0.60 -19.33 3.71
N GLN A 23 0.36 -18.53 3.24
CA GLN A 23 0.12 -17.15 2.81
C GLN A 23 -0.84 -17.07 1.61
N ILE A 24 -0.70 -17.95 0.62
CA ILE A 24 -1.59 -18.01 -0.55
C ILE A 24 -3.02 -18.35 -0.11
N LYS A 25 -3.18 -19.34 0.78
CA LYS A 25 -4.49 -19.72 1.34
C LYS A 25 -5.10 -18.62 2.18
N GLU A 26 -4.29 -17.90 2.97
CA GLU A 26 -4.76 -16.74 3.71
C GLU A 26 -5.25 -15.65 2.75
N LEU A 27 -4.46 -15.32 1.71
CA LEU A 27 -4.84 -14.38 0.65
C LEU A 27 -6.13 -14.77 -0.06
N ALA A 28 -6.28 -16.04 -0.43
CA ALA A 28 -7.48 -16.58 -1.05
C ALA A 28 -8.73 -16.36 -0.17
N SER A 29 -8.60 -16.43 1.16
CA SER A 29 -9.71 -16.16 2.08
C SER A 29 -10.16 -14.70 2.13
N TYR A 30 -9.36 -13.76 1.58
CA TYR A 30 -9.73 -12.35 1.47
C TYR A 30 -10.38 -11.99 0.12
N ILE A 31 -10.29 -12.86 -0.87
CA ILE A 31 -10.84 -12.62 -2.22
C ILE A 31 -12.36 -12.71 -2.16
N ASN A 32 -13.04 -11.62 -2.51
CA ASN A 32 -14.49 -11.58 -2.53
C ASN A 32 -15.04 -12.26 -3.79
N LYS A 33 -16.12 -13.04 -3.62
CA LYS A 33 -16.87 -13.68 -4.72
C LYS A 33 -17.93 -12.75 -5.30
N GLU A 34 -18.42 -11.79 -4.52
CA GLU A 34 -19.27 -10.72 -5.02
C GLU A 34 -18.41 -9.74 -5.81
N SER A 35 -18.66 -9.66 -7.11
CA SER A 35 -17.94 -8.78 -8.03
C SER A 35 -18.82 -8.49 -9.24
N GLU A 36 -18.54 -7.38 -9.90
CA GLU A 36 -19.23 -6.94 -11.10
C GLU A 36 -18.20 -6.68 -12.20
N TYR A 37 -18.62 -6.82 -13.45
CA TYR A 37 -17.82 -6.40 -14.59
C TYR A 37 -18.31 -5.03 -15.06
N VAL A 38 -17.38 -4.08 -15.15
CA VAL A 38 -17.63 -2.77 -15.77
C VAL A 38 -17.05 -2.77 -17.17
N GLU A 39 -17.81 -2.26 -18.13
CA GLU A 39 -17.41 -2.19 -19.53
C GLU A 39 -16.89 -0.80 -19.88
N ASP A 40 -15.79 -0.74 -20.62
CA ASP A 40 -15.23 0.48 -21.19
C ASP A 40 -15.86 0.85 -22.54
N CYS A 41 -15.46 1.98 -23.13
CA CYS A 41 -16.00 2.43 -24.41
C CYS A 41 -15.60 1.56 -25.62
N GLU A 42 -14.72 0.58 -25.44
CA GLU A 42 -14.23 -0.35 -26.47
C GLU A 42 -14.78 -1.77 -26.26
N GLY A 43 -15.70 -1.96 -25.30
CA GLY A 43 -16.31 -3.26 -24.99
C GLY A 43 -15.42 -4.17 -24.14
N LYS A 44 -14.31 -3.66 -23.58
CA LYS A 44 -13.46 -4.43 -22.67
C LYS A 44 -13.98 -4.29 -21.24
N THR A 45 -13.91 -5.38 -20.50
CA THR A 45 -14.46 -5.45 -19.15
C THR A 45 -13.37 -5.47 -18.09
N MET A 46 -13.60 -4.80 -16.96
CA MET A 46 -12.77 -4.87 -15.76
C MET A 46 -13.59 -5.43 -14.61
N LYS A 47 -13.00 -6.33 -13.83
CA LYS A 47 -13.65 -6.87 -12.65
C LYS A 47 -13.46 -5.95 -11.46
N VAL A 48 -14.55 -5.53 -10.83
CA VAL A 48 -14.55 -4.60 -9.69
C VAL A 48 -15.49 -5.07 -8.59
N LEU A 49 -15.17 -4.69 -7.36
CA LEU A 49 -16.03 -4.84 -6.19
C LEU A 49 -16.51 -3.45 -5.77
N TYR A 50 -17.82 -3.20 -5.79
CA TYR A 50 -18.36 -1.96 -5.26
C TYR A 50 -18.55 -2.05 -3.75
N ILE A 51 -18.00 -1.09 -3.02
CA ILE A 51 -18.28 -0.93 -1.60
C ILE A 51 -18.57 0.53 -1.32
N ASP A 52 -19.73 0.80 -0.71
CA ASP A 52 -20.24 2.15 -0.46
C ASP A 52 -20.19 3.06 -1.71
N GLY A 53 -20.49 2.49 -2.88
CA GLY A 53 -20.52 3.21 -4.16
C GLY A 53 -19.15 3.48 -4.78
N VAL A 54 -18.08 2.83 -4.33
CA VAL A 54 -16.73 2.93 -4.91
C VAL A 54 -16.26 1.61 -5.44
N ALA A 55 -15.72 1.61 -6.65
CA ALA A 55 -15.04 0.45 -7.20
C ALA A 55 -13.74 0.18 -6.44
N HIS A 56 -13.52 -1.09 -6.09
CA HIS A 56 -12.32 -1.63 -5.47
C HIS A 56 -11.82 -2.85 -6.25
N GLU A 57 -10.57 -3.19 -6.03
CA GLU A 57 -9.96 -4.41 -6.54
C GLU A 57 -10.62 -5.64 -5.90
N CYS A 58 -10.82 -6.74 -6.65
CA CYS A 58 -11.52 -7.92 -6.14
C CYS A 58 -10.69 -8.79 -5.16
N VAL A 59 -9.48 -8.33 -4.83
CA VAL A 59 -8.63 -8.91 -3.78
C VAL A 59 -9.00 -8.46 -2.36
N PHE A 60 -10.01 -7.59 -2.24
CA PHE A 60 -10.54 -7.11 -0.96
C PHE A 60 -11.82 -7.83 -0.55
N ARG A 61 -11.98 -8.09 0.76
CA ARG A 61 -13.27 -8.52 1.33
C ARG A 61 -14.29 -7.39 1.23
N SER A 62 -15.56 -7.70 1.02
CA SER A 62 -16.67 -6.73 1.12
C SER A 62 -16.70 -6.00 2.46
N SER A 63 -16.19 -6.62 3.52
CA SER A 63 -16.13 -6.04 4.87
C SER A 63 -15.05 -4.96 5.03
N ILE A 64 -14.15 -4.72 4.07
CA ILE A 64 -12.96 -3.89 4.31
C ILE A 64 -13.27 -2.49 4.83
N HIS A 65 -14.35 -1.84 4.39
CA HIS A 65 -14.73 -0.52 4.92
C HIS A 65 -15.31 -0.60 6.33
N ILE A 66 -15.98 -1.70 6.68
CA ILE A 66 -16.46 -1.96 8.04
C ILE A 66 -15.25 -2.22 8.96
N ASP A 67 -14.35 -3.08 8.52
CA ASP A 67 -13.12 -3.40 9.26
C ASP A 67 -12.26 -2.13 9.43
N ALA A 68 -12.16 -1.30 8.39
CA ALA A 68 -11.50 0.01 8.45
C ALA A 68 -12.20 0.96 9.43
N ARG A 69 -13.52 1.13 9.34
CA ARG A 69 -14.26 2.09 10.19
C ARG A 69 -14.25 1.68 11.66
N THR A 70 -14.22 0.38 11.93
CA THR A 70 -14.15 -0.19 13.28
C THR A 70 -12.73 -0.45 13.77
N PHE A 71 -11.72 -0.13 12.96
CA PHE A 71 -10.31 -0.33 13.29
C PHE A 71 -9.90 0.48 14.54
N THR A 72 -9.32 -0.22 15.52
CA THR A 72 -8.77 0.39 16.73
C THR A 72 -7.37 0.94 16.48
N ALA A 73 -7.30 2.23 16.19
CA ALA A 73 -6.03 2.95 16.06
C ALA A 73 -5.36 3.18 17.43
N HIS A 74 -4.04 3.10 17.44
CA HIS A 74 -3.21 3.51 18.56
C HIS A 74 -2.70 4.93 18.35
N SER A 75 -2.44 5.66 19.43
CA SER A 75 -1.98 7.05 19.37
C SER A 75 -0.58 7.19 18.76
N ASP A 76 0.24 6.14 18.84
CA ASP A 76 1.58 6.07 18.29
C ASP A 76 1.62 5.51 16.85
N ASP A 77 0.49 5.04 16.31
CA ASP A 77 0.43 4.63 14.91
C ASP A 77 0.76 5.78 13.95
N VAL A 78 1.42 5.42 12.85
CA VAL A 78 1.70 6.32 11.73
C VAL A 78 1.07 5.77 10.46
N TRP A 79 0.22 6.57 9.84
CA TRP A 79 -0.54 6.19 8.65
C TRP A 79 0.02 6.84 7.40
N VAL A 80 0.35 6.04 6.39
CA VAL A 80 0.76 6.50 5.07
C VAL A 80 -0.43 6.41 4.14
N MET A 81 -0.99 7.57 3.79
CA MET A 81 -2.20 7.67 2.98
C MET A 81 -1.86 8.26 1.62
N SER A 82 -2.36 7.67 0.53
CA SER A 82 -2.22 8.26 -0.80
C SER A 82 -3.27 7.71 -1.75
N TRP A 83 -3.55 8.39 -2.86
CA TRP A 83 -4.16 7.69 -4.00
C TRP A 83 -3.15 6.65 -4.54
N PRO A 84 -3.57 5.51 -5.11
CA PRO A 84 -2.65 4.49 -5.59
C PRO A 84 -1.55 5.06 -6.49
N ARG A 85 -0.37 4.44 -6.47
CA ARG A 85 0.75 4.81 -7.36
C ARG A 85 1.29 6.23 -7.23
N SER A 86 0.98 6.89 -6.11
CA SER A 86 1.53 8.22 -5.79
C SER A 86 2.93 8.19 -5.18
N GLY A 87 3.51 7.01 -4.93
CA GLY A 87 4.85 6.85 -4.33
C GLY A 87 4.84 6.43 -2.85
N SER A 88 3.73 5.89 -2.35
CA SER A 88 3.53 5.53 -0.93
C SER A 88 4.63 4.62 -0.40
N HIS A 89 5.17 3.72 -1.21
CA HIS A 89 6.27 2.84 -0.80
C HIS A 89 7.52 3.61 -0.37
N TRP A 90 7.90 4.65 -1.11
CA TRP A 90 9.09 5.43 -0.81
C TRP A 90 8.95 6.14 0.54
N VAL A 91 7.78 6.73 0.77
CA VAL A 91 7.47 7.39 2.04
C VAL A 91 7.39 6.39 3.18
N TRP A 92 6.71 5.25 2.98
CA TRP A 92 6.62 4.17 3.97
C TRP A 92 8.01 3.67 4.40
N GLU A 93 8.92 3.43 3.46
CA GLU A 93 10.27 2.96 3.77
C GLU A 93 11.06 4.00 4.60
N ASN A 94 10.91 5.29 4.28
CA ASN A 94 11.51 6.36 5.08
C ASN A 94 10.95 6.39 6.50
N ILE A 95 9.63 6.32 6.66
CA ILE A 95 8.96 6.32 7.97
C ILE A 95 9.42 5.12 8.81
N GLN A 96 9.42 3.91 8.22
CA GLN A 96 9.87 2.70 8.91
C GLN A 96 11.28 2.83 9.46
N ARG A 97 12.21 3.34 8.64
CA ARG A 97 13.61 3.53 9.03
C ARG A 97 13.79 4.66 10.05
N LEU A 98 12.99 5.72 9.97
CA LEU A 98 13.02 6.79 10.98
C LEU A 98 12.52 6.28 12.34
N LEU A 99 11.47 5.45 12.36
CA LEU A 99 10.84 4.98 13.60
C LEU A 99 11.50 3.76 14.25
N HIS A 100 12.08 2.88 13.45
CA HIS A 100 12.65 1.60 13.93
C HIS A 100 14.17 1.51 13.75
N GLY A 101 14.80 2.58 13.27
CA GLY A 101 16.25 2.69 13.08
C GLY A 101 16.64 2.61 11.60
N ILE A 102 17.65 3.41 11.22
CA ILE A 102 18.01 3.65 9.81
C ILE A 102 18.45 2.36 9.09
N ASP A 103 19.02 1.42 9.84
CA ASP A 103 19.47 0.12 9.34
C ASP A 103 18.41 -0.98 9.42
N SER A 104 17.28 -0.73 10.08
CA SER A 104 16.19 -1.70 10.14
C SER A 104 15.72 -2.05 8.72
N PHE A 105 15.45 -3.33 8.50
CA PHE A 105 14.76 -3.81 7.32
C PHE A 105 13.45 -4.41 7.78
N VAL A 106 12.35 -3.81 7.32
CA VAL A 106 11.04 -4.38 7.53
C VAL A 106 10.66 -5.15 6.27
N GLY A 107 10.37 -6.43 6.44
CA GLY A 107 10.17 -7.36 5.32
C GLY A 107 8.98 -7.01 4.42
N PRO A 108 8.97 -7.48 3.16
CA PRO A 108 7.90 -7.24 2.18
C PRO A 108 6.50 -7.52 2.70
N ILE A 109 6.35 -8.60 3.47
CA ILE A 109 5.10 -9.09 4.04
C ILE A 109 4.38 -8.01 4.87
N GLN A 110 5.12 -7.24 5.68
CA GLN A 110 4.53 -6.22 6.55
C GLN A 110 3.89 -5.09 5.74
N LYS A 111 4.52 -4.71 4.62
CA LYS A 111 4.01 -3.67 3.73
C LYS A 111 2.76 -4.16 3.00
N ASP A 112 2.79 -5.36 2.44
CA ASP A 112 1.67 -5.88 1.65
C ASP A 112 0.45 -6.11 2.53
N LEU A 113 0.61 -6.68 3.73
CA LEU A 113 -0.49 -6.77 4.70
C LEU A 113 -1.07 -5.39 5.05
N SER A 114 -0.25 -4.35 5.19
CA SER A 114 -0.78 -3.00 5.46
C SER A 114 -1.64 -2.45 4.30
N VAL A 115 -1.28 -2.77 3.06
CA VAL A 115 -1.98 -2.33 1.83
C VAL A 115 -3.25 -3.14 1.56
N PHE A 116 -3.23 -4.45 1.88
CA PHE A 116 -4.28 -5.42 1.52
C PHE A 116 -5.20 -5.81 2.68
N ALA A 117 -4.75 -5.67 3.92
CA ALA A 117 -5.47 -6.14 5.09
C ALA A 117 -5.61 -5.00 6.12
N LEU A 118 -6.81 -4.40 6.15
CA LEU A 118 -7.31 -3.74 7.35
C LEU A 118 -8.00 -4.75 8.25
N ASN A 119 -7.55 -6.01 8.30
CA ASN A 119 -7.95 -6.86 9.41
C ASN A 119 -7.19 -6.36 10.65
N ALA A 120 -7.91 -6.17 11.76
CA ALA A 120 -7.28 -5.78 13.01
C ALA A 120 -6.20 -6.79 13.44
N ASP A 121 -6.30 -8.05 12.99
CA ASP A 121 -5.38 -9.16 13.30
C ASP A 121 -4.06 -9.12 12.51
N GLY A 122 -4.09 -8.78 11.21
CA GLY A 122 -2.93 -8.86 10.30
C GLY A 122 -1.81 -7.88 10.63
N ILE A 123 -2.11 -6.85 11.42
CA ILE A 123 -1.14 -5.84 11.83
C ILE A 123 -0.88 -5.80 13.35
N LYS A 124 -1.41 -6.75 14.14
CA LYS A 124 -1.14 -6.83 15.59
C LYS A 124 0.33 -7.10 15.90
N HIS A 125 0.98 -7.89 15.05
CA HIS A 125 2.38 -8.30 15.17
C HIS A 125 3.37 -7.20 14.74
N PHE A 126 2.90 -6.08 14.20
CA PHE A 126 3.81 -5.05 13.73
C PHE A 126 4.54 -4.41 14.92
N PRO A 127 5.86 -4.14 14.79
CA PRO A 127 6.58 -3.42 15.82
C PRO A 127 5.94 -2.06 16.08
N GLN A 128 5.89 -1.66 17.35
CA GLN A 128 5.43 -0.32 17.72
C GLN A 128 6.56 0.70 17.55
N PRO A 129 6.27 1.94 17.12
CA PRO A 129 4.98 2.41 16.57
C PRO A 129 4.65 1.75 15.21
N ARG A 130 3.40 1.34 14.98
CA ARG A 130 3.03 0.68 13.70
C ARG A 130 3.03 1.68 12.54
N VAL A 131 3.58 1.28 11.40
CA VAL A 131 3.47 2.04 10.14
C VAL A 131 2.53 1.34 9.17
N ILE A 132 1.40 1.99 8.90
CA ILE A 132 0.26 1.41 8.17
C ILE A 132 0.08 2.17 6.86
N SER A 133 0.22 1.52 5.70
CA SER A 133 0.02 2.15 4.39
C SER A 133 -1.36 1.83 3.84
N CYS A 134 -2.15 2.83 3.44
CA CYS A 134 -3.50 2.62 2.96
C CYS A 134 -3.89 3.58 1.82
N HIS A 135 -4.86 3.16 1.01
CA HIS A 135 -5.40 3.91 -0.13
C HIS A 135 -6.91 4.18 0.03
N LEU A 136 -7.36 4.33 1.28
CA LEU A 136 -8.75 4.69 1.56
C LEU A 136 -8.98 6.19 1.36
N ARG A 137 -10.17 6.50 0.83
CA ARG A 137 -10.67 7.88 0.83
C ARG A 137 -10.91 8.33 2.27
N ARG A 138 -10.83 9.64 2.50
CA ARG A 138 -11.02 10.23 3.83
C ARG A 138 -12.33 9.76 4.46
N GLU A 139 -13.46 9.80 3.75
CA GLU A 139 -14.77 9.41 4.30
C GLU A 139 -14.86 7.95 4.79
N PHE A 140 -13.94 7.10 4.35
CA PHE A 140 -13.89 5.69 4.70
C PHE A 140 -12.77 5.33 5.68
N SER A 141 -11.97 6.30 6.08
CA SER A 141 -10.86 6.08 7.01
C SER A 141 -11.36 5.83 8.44
N PRO A 142 -10.63 5.05 9.26
CA PRO A 142 -11.01 4.81 10.65
C PRO A 142 -11.20 6.12 11.43
N GLN A 143 -12.32 6.23 12.15
CA GLN A 143 -12.63 7.44 12.93
C GLN A 143 -11.66 7.62 14.11
N GLU A 144 -11.13 6.51 14.64
CA GLU A 144 -10.16 6.53 15.74
C GLU A 144 -8.85 7.23 15.37
N LEU A 145 -8.46 7.30 14.08
CA LEU A 145 -7.28 8.05 13.64
C LEU A 145 -7.32 9.50 14.09
N PHE A 146 -8.50 10.12 13.89
CA PHE A 146 -8.71 11.53 14.17
C PHE A 146 -8.92 11.76 15.66
N LYS A 147 -9.63 10.85 16.35
CA LYS A 147 -9.89 10.97 17.81
C LYS A 147 -8.64 10.77 18.67
N LYS A 148 -7.78 9.81 18.30
CA LYS A 148 -6.54 9.50 19.04
C LYS A 148 -5.40 10.46 18.71
N GLY A 149 -5.53 11.22 17.63
CA GLY A 149 -4.48 12.10 17.15
C GLY A 149 -3.29 11.34 16.55
N SER A 150 -3.54 10.16 15.96
CA SER A 150 -2.50 9.40 15.26
C SER A 150 -1.89 10.24 14.14
N LYS A 151 -0.61 10.03 13.85
CA LYS A 151 0.08 10.77 12.79
C LYS A 151 -0.32 10.20 11.44
N ILE A 152 -0.62 11.09 10.49
CA ILE A 152 -0.96 10.74 9.12
C ILE A 152 0.00 11.46 8.19
N VAL A 153 0.66 10.72 7.33
CA VAL A 153 1.47 11.24 6.24
C VAL A 153 0.68 11.03 4.96
N TYR A 154 0.13 12.11 4.42
CA TYR A 154 -0.61 12.07 3.17
C TYR A 154 0.29 12.45 2.00
N LEU A 155 0.38 11.58 0.99
CA LEU A 155 1.16 11.79 -0.22
C LEU A 155 0.24 12.08 -1.41
N ILE A 156 0.53 13.18 -2.09
CA ILE A 156 -0.07 13.52 -3.38
C ILE A 156 0.99 13.47 -4.49
N ARG A 157 0.56 13.12 -5.69
CA ARG A 157 1.38 13.12 -6.91
C ARG A 157 0.60 13.78 -8.03
N ASP A 158 1.29 14.35 -9.01
CA ASP A 158 0.66 14.87 -10.23
C ASP A 158 -0.31 13.82 -10.83
N PRO A 159 -1.57 14.20 -11.10
CA PRO A 159 -2.58 13.24 -11.55
C PRO A 159 -2.21 12.57 -12.87
N ARG A 160 -1.54 13.27 -13.80
CA ARG A 160 -1.17 12.71 -15.11
C ARG A 160 -0.23 11.52 -14.94
N ASP A 161 0.75 11.70 -14.05
CA ASP A 161 1.74 10.70 -13.70
C ASP A 161 1.14 9.53 -12.90
N ALA A 162 0.30 9.85 -11.92
CA ALA A 162 -0.34 8.87 -11.05
C ALA A 162 -1.29 7.96 -11.85
N ILE A 163 -2.18 8.54 -12.66
CA ILE A 163 -3.20 7.83 -13.44
C ILE A 163 -2.54 6.91 -14.47
N VAL A 164 -1.51 7.38 -15.19
CA VAL A 164 -0.73 6.52 -16.11
C VAL A 164 -0.06 5.37 -15.37
N SER A 165 0.48 5.63 -14.17
CA SER A 165 1.08 4.56 -13.35
C SER A 165 0.05 3.55 -12.86
N TRP A 166 -1.19 3.99 -12.60
CA TRP A 166 -2.29 3.12 -12.19
C TRP A 166 -2.78 2.23 -13.31
N TYR A 167 -2.98 2.77 -14.50
CA TYR A 167 -3.28 1.99 -15.69
C TYR A 167 -2.21 0.91 -15.95
N LYS A 168 -0.92 1.29 -15.92
CA LYS A 168 0.18 0.33 -16.10
C LYS A 168 0.25 -0.71 -15.00
N PHE A 169 -0.23 -0.40 -13.80
CA PHE A 169 -0.31 -1.37 -12.72
C PHE A 169 -1.45 -2.36 -12.96
N ILE A 170 -2.63 -1.86 -13.33
CA ILE A 170 -3.80 -2.70 -13.67
C ILE A 170 -3.45 -3.68 -14.80
N GLN A 171 -2.81 -3.20 -15.87
CA GLN A 171 -2.40 -4.03 -17.02
C GLN A 171 -1.37 -5.14 -16.68
N ARG A 172 -0.70 -5.07 -15.53
CA ARG A 172 0.32 -6.05 -15.12
C ARG A 172 -0.21 -7.13 -14.18
N HIS A 173 -1.45 -7.00 -13.72
CA HIS A 173 -1.97 -7.80 -12.63
C HIS A 173 -3.30 -8.45 -13.04
N ASP A 174 -3.32 -9.78 -13.00
CA ASP A 174 -4.40 -10.58 -13.57
C ASP A 174 -5.69 -10.47 -12.73
N PHE A 175 -5.57 -10.14 -11.44
CA PHE A 175 -6.75 -9.94 -10.56
C PHE A 175 -7.66 -8.76 -10.93
N PHE A 176 -7.26 -7.87 -11.84
CA PHE A 176 -8.15 -6.86 -12.41
C PHE A 176 -8.96 -7.38 -13.62
N GLU A 177 -8.51 -8.48 -14.24
CA GLU A 177 -9.10 -9.08 -15.45
C GLU A 177 -9.33 -8.04 -16.56
N TYR A 178 -8.41 -7.10 -16.74
CA TYR A 178 -8.55 -5.99 -17.69
C TYR A 178 -7.36 -5.87 -18.63
N ASP A 179 -7.62 -6.00 -19.93
CA ASP A 179 -6.63 -5.90 -21.01
C ASP A 179 -6.92 -4.73 -21.97
N GLY A 180 -7.76 -3.77 -21.55
CA GLY A 180 -8.21 -2.68 -22.41
C GLY A 180 -7.15 -1.59 -22.68
N SER A 181 -7.40 -0.78 -23.70
CA SER A 181 -6.48 0.28 -24.11
C SER A 181 -6.43 1.44 -23.10
N TRP A 182 -5.51 2.38 -23.31
CA TRP A 182 -5.47 3.61 -22.52
C TRP A 182 -6.76 4.43 -22.66
N ASN A 183 -7.37 4.47 -23.85
CA ASN A 183 -8.62 5.19 -24.08
C ASN A 183 -9.79 4.50 -23.38
N GLY A 184 -9.85 3.17 -23.49
CA GLY A 184 -10.80 2.34 -22.73
C GLY A 184 -10.69 2.62 -21.23
N PHE A 185 -9.48 2.58 -20.68
CA PHE A 185 -9.24 2.85 -19.26
C PHE A 185 -9.69 4.25 -18.85
N LEU A 186 -9.37 5.28 -19.66
CA LEU A 186 -9.82 6.65 -19.39
C LEU A 186 -11.35 6.76 -19.41
N SER A 187 -12.04 6.02 -20.28
CA SER A 187 -13.50 6.00 -20.29
C SER A 187 -14.08 5.46 -18.97
N LEU A 188 -13.45 4.44 -18.37
CA LEU A 188 -13.80 3.94 -17.04
C LEU A 188 -13.46 4.96 -15.96
N TYR A 189 -12.30 5.63 -16.07
CA TYR A 189 -11.87 6.66 -15.12
C TYR A 189 -12.89 7.80 -15.03
N PHE A 190 -13.33 8.35 -16.17
CA PHE A 190 -14.29 9.46 -16.20
C PHE A 190 -15.70 9.04 -15.77
N GLN A 191 -16.01 7.75 -15.81
CA GLN A 191 -17.25 7.19 -15.26
C GLN A 191 -17.15 6.83 -13.76
N ASP A 192 -15.99 7.06 -13.12
CA ASP A 192 -15.69 6.65 -11.73
C ASP A 192 -15.81 5.13 -11.49
N LYS A 193 -15.54 4.34 -12.54
CA LYS A 193 -15.64 2.87 -12.54
C LYS A 193 -14.27 2.18 -12.36
N ILE A 194 -13.25 2.93 -11.94
CA ILE A 194 -11.92 2.36 -11.69
C ILE A 194 -11.71 2.05 -10.20
N PRO A 195 -10.94 1.00 -9.87
CA PRO A 195 -10.58 0.71 -8.48
C PRO A 195 -9.95 1.91 -7.77
N ARG A 196 -10.38 2.15 -6.53
CA ARG A 196 -10.07 3.29 -5.65
C ARG A 196 -10.67 4.63 -6.06
N GLY A 197 -11.49 4.64 -7.10
CA GLY A 197 -12.14 5.83 -7.63
C GLY A 197 -11.15 6.84 -8.22
N THR A 198 -11.68 7.97 -8.66
CA THR A 198 -10.90 9.05 -9.28
C THR A 198 -9.93 9.74 -8.31
N TRP A 199 -8.80 10.20 -8.84
CA TRP A 199 -7.74 10.90 -8.10
C TRP A 199 -8.29 12.17 -7.44
N GLU A 200 -9.17 12.91 -8.11
CA GLU A 200 -9.76 14.16 -7.62
C GLU A 200 -10.64 13.91 -6.39
N LYS A 201 -11.52 12.91 -6.47
CA LYS A 201 -12.41 12.55 -5.35
C LYS A 201 -11.60 12.11 -4.13
N HIS A 202 -10.57 11.28 -4.35
CA HIS A 202 -9.70 10.82 -3.27
C HIS A 202 -8.90 11.97 -2.62
N THR A 203 -8.20 12.77 -3.42
CA THR A 203 -7.28 13.80 -2.92
C THR A 203 -7.99 14.98 -2.28
N LYS A 204 -9.19 15.35 -2.76
CA LYS A 204 -9.96 16.48 -2.22
C LYS A 204 -10.30 16.30 -0.75
N GLY A 205 -10.76 15.12 -0.34
CA GLY A 205 -11.13 14.85 1.06
C GLY A 205 -9.94 14.97 2.01
N TRP A 206 -8.80 14.41 1.61
CA TRP A 206 -7.57 14.46 2.38
C TRP A 206 -6.94 15.85 2.44
N LEU A 207 -6.97 16.62 1.34
CA LEU A 207 -6.52 18.01 1.31
C LEU A 207 -7.38 18.91 2.19
N GLN A 208 -8.70 18.66 2.26
CA GLN A 208 -9.58 19.42 3.14
C GLN A 208 -9.28 19.13 4.62
N GLU A 209 -9.06 17.87 4.97
CA GLU A 209 -8.71 17.44 6.32
C GLU A 209 -7.36 18.02 6.78
N SER A 210 -6.35 18.03 5.90
CA SER A 210 -5.00 18.50 6.24
C SER A 210 -4.92 19.98 6.58
N ARG A 211 -5.86 20.81 6.10
CA ARG A 211 -5.89 22.26 6.37
C ARG A 211 -6.12 22.58 7.85
N ASN A 212 -6.83 21.73 8.57
CA ASN A 212 -7.24 21.96 9.96
C ASN A 212 -6.65 20.95 10.95
N ASN A 213 -5.95 19.93 10.46
CA ASN A 213 -5.43 18.85 11.28
C ASN A 213 -3.89 18.82 11.28
N LYS A 214 -3.29 19.26 12.39
CA LYS A 214 -1.83 19.32 12.58
C LYS A 214 -1.17 17.94 12.64
N ASN A 215 -1.94 16.87 12.84
CA ASN A 215 -1.45 15.50 12.79
C ASN A 215 -1.38 14.95 11.37
N ILE A 216 -1.63 15.79 10.34
CA ILE A 216 -1.48 15.42 8.93
C ILE A 216 -0.29 16.16 8.34
N PHE A 217 0.75 15.40 7.96
CA PHE A 217 1.85 15.87 7.16
C PHE A 217 1.54 15.63 5.69
N PHE A 218 1.31 16.70 4.94
CA PHE A 218 0.94 16.64 3.53
C PHE A 218 2.18 16.82 2.65
N LEU A 219 2.52 15.80 1.87
CA LEU A 219 3.74 15.73 1.08
C LEU A 219 3.43 15.57 -0.41
N LYS A 220 4.19 16.26 -1.26
CA LYS A 220 4.14 16.11 -2.72
C LYS A 220 5.27 15.20 -3.19
N TYR A 221 4.93 14.23 -4.04
CA TYR A 221 5.88 13.30 -4.63
C TYR A 221 7.01 14.02 -5.38
N GLU A 222 6.65 15.05 -6.15
CA GLU A 222 7.58 15.82 -6.98
C GLU A 222 8.62 16.54 -6.13
N ASP A 223 8.20 17.06 -4.98
CA ASP A 223 9.09 17.77 -4.08
C ASP A 223 10.02 16.79 -3.32
N LEU A 224 9.49 15.63 -2.89
CA LEU A 224 10.32 14.54 -2.35
C LEU A 224 11.36 14.05 -3.37
N ARG A 225 10.99 14.00 -4.64
CA ARG A 225 11.91 13.63 -5.73
C ARG A 225 12.96 14.71 -5.98
N HIS A 226 12.59 15.98 -5.88
CA HIS A 226 13.48 17.11 -6.14
C HIS A 226 14.54 17.30 -5.05
N ASP A 227 14.12 17.25 -3.78
CA ASP A 227 15.03 17.36 -2.63
C ASP A 227 14.68 16.32 -1.55
N PRO A 228 15.11 15.05 -1.73
CA PRO A 228 14.78 13.98 -0.80
C PRO A 228 15.28 14.25 0.62
N LEU A 229 16.46 14.88 0.76
CA LEU A 229 17.09 15.08 2.05
C LEU A 229 16.31 16.09 2.90
N LYS A 230 15.86 17.19 2.28
CA LYS A 230 14.98 18.16 2.93
C LYS A 230 13.68 17.51 3.41
N TYR A 231 13.04 16.70 2.57
CA TYR A 231 11.78 16.05 2.94
C TYR A 231 11.94 14.98 4.01
N ILE A 232 13.06 14.25 3.99
CA ILE A 232 13.40 13.31 5.06
C ILE A 232 13.57 14.06 6.40
N LYS A 233 14.21 15.24 6.40
CA LYS A 233 14.34 16.09 7.60
C LYS A 233 12.97 16.53 8.12
N GLU A 234 12.12 17.07 7.25
CA GLU A 234 10.78 17.52 7.62
C GLU A 234 9.91 16.36 8.15
N LEU A 235 9.99 15.19 7.50
CA LEU A 235 9.31 13.98 7.94
C LEU A 235 9.83 13.52 9.32
N ALA A 236 11.14 13.52 9.54
CA ALA A 236 11.74 13.18 10.83
C ALA A 236 11.24 14.12 11.95
N SER A 237 11.26 15.43 11.71
CA SER A 237 10.73 16.42 12.65
C SER A 237 9.24 16.24 12.92
N PHE A 238 8.45 15.89 11.91
CA PHE A 238 7.03 15.60 12.09
C PHE A 238 6.80 14.33 12.92
N LEU A 239 7.52 13.26 12.63
CA LEU A 239 7.35 11.95 13.29
C LEU A 239 7.91 11.92 14.71
N ARG A 240 9.06 12.55 14.95
CA ARG A 240 9.77 12.56 16.23
C ARG A 240 10.29 13.98 16.53
N PRO A 241 9.40 14.91 16.91
CA PRO A 241 9.78 16.32 17.13
C PRO A 241 10.78 16.54 18.27
N ASN A 242 10.92 15.54 19.15
CA ASN A 242 11.85 15.58 20.30
C ASN A 242 13.16 14.81 20.03
N GLU A 243 13.33 14.22 18.84
CA GLU A 243 14.54 13.48 18.47
C GLU A 243 15.34 14.27 17.44
N THR A 244 16.67 14.12 17.49
CA THR A 244 17.58 14.76 16.55
C THR A 244 18.33 13.69 15.77
N TYR A 245 18.27 13.78 14.45
CA TYR A 245 19.09 12.97 13.55
C TYR A 245 20.27 13.79 13.07
N THR A 246 21.46 13.19 13.08
CA THR A 246 22.66 13.79 12.49
C THR A 246 22.52 13.87 10.97
N GLU A 247 23.24 14.82 10.35
CA GLU A 247 23.25 14.93 8.89
C GLU A 247 23.70 13.62 8.22
N THR A 248 24.69 12.94 8.80
CA THR A 248 25.22 11.66 8.34
C THR A 248 24.16 10.56 8.36
N GLU A 249 23.35 10.50 9.41
CA GLU A 249 22.24 9.55 9.52
C GLU A 249 21.18 9.77 8.44
N LEU A 250 20.81 11.02 8.20
CA LEU A 250 19.80 11.37 7.19
C LEU A 250 20.32 11.17 5.75
N MET A 251 21.59 11.44 5.50
CA MET A 251 22.24 11.12 4.22
C MET A 251 22.25 9.60 3.97
N ARG A 252 22.60 8.80 4.98
CA ARG A 252 22.57 7.33 4.88
C ARG A 252 21.15 6.80 4.66
N LEU A 253 20.14 7.40 5.29
CA LEU A 253 18.74 7.07 5.05
C LEU A 253 18.34 7.38 3.59
N LYS A 254 18.71 8.56 3.09
CA LYS A 254 18.50 8.94 1.68
C LYS A 254 19.12 7.94 0.72
N GLU A 255 20.35 7.50 0.97
CA GLU A 255 21.02 6.48 0.12
C GLU A 255 20.29 5.14 0.13
N LYS A 256 19.86 4.66 1.30
CA LYS A 256 19.15 3.37 1.43
C LYS A 256 17.76 3.36 0.81
N THR A 257 17.14 4.53 0.73
CA THR A 257 15.80 4.75 0.19
C THR A 257 15.82 5.42 -1.18
N ASP A 258 16.98 5.54 -1.81
CA ASP A 258 17.05 6.05 -3.18
C ASP A 258 16.21 5.17 -4.10
N LEU A 259 15.55 5.79 -5.08
CA LEU A 259 14.64 5.09 -5.98
C LEU A 259 15.32 3.92 -6.71
N CYS A 260 16.59 4.05 -7.10
CA CYS A 260 17.32 2.97 -7.76
C CYS A 260 17.54 1.79 -6.81
N THR A 261 17.98 2.07 -5.58
CA THR A 261 18.15 1.07 -4.52
C THR A 261 16.83 0.39 -4.17
N MET A 262 15.75 1.17 -4.07
CA MET A 262 14.41 0.63 -3.81
C MET A 262 13.92 -0.22 -4.98
N GLN A 263 14.12 0.18 -6.23
CA GLN A 263 13.73 -0.60 -7.41
C GLN A 263 14.46 -1.94 -7.51
N GLN A 264 15.76 -1.97 -7.21
CA GLN A 264 16.53 -3.22 -7.15
C GLN A 264 15.96 -4.16 -6.09
N LYS A 265 15.62 -3.63 -4.90
CA LYS A 265 14.94 -4.39 -3.85
C LYS A 265 13.51 -4.78 -4.23
N ASN A 266 12.80 -3.95 -5.00
CA ASN A 266 11.39 -4.14 -5.38
C ASN A 266 11.17 -5.40 -6.23
N SER A 267 12.20 -5.90 -6.92
CA SER A 267 12.17 -7.21 -7.58
C SER A 267 11.84 -8.37 -6.61
N ALA A 268 12.14 -8.20 -5.31
CA ALA A 268 11.79 -9.13 -4.25
C ALA A 268 10.38 -8.91 -3.64
N TYR A 269 9.67 -7.83 -4.00
CA TYR A 269 8.30 -7.52 -3.55
C TYR A 269 7.22 -7.89 -4.61
N GLU A 270 7.61 -7.98 -5.88
CA GLU A 270 6.80 -8.59 -6.95
C GLU A 270 6.19 -9.99 -6.63
N PRO A 271 6.80 -10.85 -5.78
CA PRO A 271 6.20 -12.11 -5.39
C PRO A 271 4.82 -11.99 -4.73
N PHE A 272 4.46 -10.88 -4.09
CA PHE A 272 3.15 -10.77 -3.45
C PHE A 272 2.01 -10.71 -4.46
N TYR A 273 2.11 -9.81 -5.43
CA TYR A 273 1.07 -9.66 -6.44
C TYR A 273 0.94 -10.92 -7.28
N LYS A 274 2.08 -11.55 -7.60
CA LYS A 274 2.09 -12.89 -8.19
C LYS A 274 1.41 -13.94 -7.30
N LYS A 275 1.59 -13.91 -5.98
CA LYS A 275 0.87 -14.80 -5.04
C LYS A 275 -0.64 -14.51 -5.04
N ALA A 276 -1.06 -13.25 -5.13
CA ALA A 276 -2.47 -12.89 -5.23
C ALA A 276 -3.08 -13.37 -6.56
N ASP A 277 -2.36 -13.21 -7.68
CA ASP A 277 -2.74 -13.77 -8.98
C ASP A 277 -2.85 -15.29 -8.94
N LEU A 278 -1.86 -15.98 -8.33
CA LEU A 278 -1.89 -17.43 -8.11
C LEU A 278 -3.08 -17.85 -7.23
N ALA A 279 -3.33 -17.15 -6.12
CA ALA A 279 -4.45 -17.42 -5.23
C ALA A 279 -5.80 -17.30 -5.96
N LEU A 280 -5.95 -16.27 -6.80
CA LEU A 280 -7.13 -16.07 -7.64
C LEU A 280 -7.30 -17.21 -8.65
N ASN A 281 -6.21 -17.65 -9.30
CA ASN A 281 -6.26 -18.75 -10.25
C ASN A 281 -6.65 -20.07 -9.58
N MET A 282 -6.15 -20.35 -8.37
CA MET A 282 -6.56 -21.53 -7.59
C MET A 282 -8.07 -21.53 -7.29
N ILE A 283 -8.67 -20.37 -6.95
CA ILE A 283 -10.11 -20.26 -6.71
C ILE A 283 -10.94 -20.49 -7.98
N LYS A 284 -10.41 -20.12 -9.16
CA LYS A 284 -11.11 -20.30 -10.45
C LYS A 284 -11.12 -21.74 -10.93
N GLU A 285 -10.21 -22.58 -10.43
CA GLU A 285 -10.06 -24.00 -10.80
C GLU A 285 -10.86 -24.96 -9.89
N GLU A 286 -11.42 -24.47 -8.78
CA GLU A 286 -12.34 -25.21 -7.87
C GLU A 286 -13.82 -25.05 -8.25
#